data_AF-A0A838SZF1-F1
#
_entry.id   AF-A0A838SZF1-F1
#
_cell.length_a   1.000
_cell.length_b   1.000
_cell.length_c   1.000
_cell.angle_alpha   90.00
_cell.angle_beta   90.00
_cell.angle_gamma   90.00
#
_symmetry.space_group_name_H-M   'P 1'
#
loop_
_entity.id
_entity.type
_entity.pdbx_description
1 polymer ?
#
loop_
_entity_poly.entity_id
_entity_poly.type
_entity_poly.pdbx_seq_one_letter_code
_entity_poly.pdbx_strand_id
1 'polypeptide(L)'
;MPIEGPLKELGIHDVFQLLDLSRKSGVLKVFSQERENEGAVYFDSGAVVAATMKSNPHLLGTLLENSGKVTAADLAQATAMQRAGDKRRVGEILVANGIVAARDIDRYMRQQIETVVFDLMSWSEGFFSFAEEPPRPIRKDTAVKVSTESLLMEGARRIDEWSRMMDRVPDGAVVPKLAPLSGGPQSFIDLLPREWEVLSLLDGESNLRHIAIELAISEFDVARIIYGMLTTGLIELVPRTETVASA
;
A
#
# COMPACT_ATOMS: atom_id res chain seq x y z
N MET A 1 -7.68 -4.99 -27.45
CA MET A 1 -9.07 -4.55 -27.21
C MET A 1 -9.09 -3.87 -25.85
N PRO A 2 -9.76 -2.71 -25.70
CA PRO A 2 -9.93 -2.14 -24.37
C PRO A 2 -10.87 -3.05 -23.56
N ILE A 3 -10.47 -3.38 -22.34
CA ILE A 3 -11.30 -4.13 -21.39
C ILE A 3 -11.65 -3.13 -20.30
N GLU A 4 -12.93 -2.86 -20.12
CA GLU A 4 -13.41 -1.92 -19.12
C GLU A 4 -14.72 -2.42 -18.53
N GLY A 5 -15.01 -2.00 -17.30
CA GLY A 5 -16.22 -2.42 -16.61
C GLY A 5 -16.21 -2.07 -15.13
N PRO A 6 -17.35 -2.28 -14.45
CA PRO A 6 -17.43 -2.11 -13.01
C PRO A 6 -16.74 -3.26 -12.26
N LEU A 7 -16.07 -2.95 -11.15
CA LEU A 7 -15.43 -3.95 -10.28
C LEU A 7 -16.42 -4.96 -9.67
N LYS A 8 -17.71 -4.58 -9.59
CA LYS A 8 -18.77 -5.46 -9.10
C LYS A 8 -19.09 -6.62 -10.04
N GLU A 9 -18.85 -6.47 -11.35
CA GLU A 9 -19.12 -7.50 -12.35
C GLU A 9 -17.90 -8.39 -12.58
N LEU A 10 -16.71 -7.78 -12.58
CA LEU A 10 -15.45 -8.48 -12.72
C LEU A 10 -14.48 -7.94 -11.67
N GLY A 11 -14.19 -8.75 -10.67
CA GLY A 11 -13.30 -8.37 -9.58
C GLY A 11 -11.89 -8.10 -10.09
N ILE A 12 -11.16 -7.24 -9.39
CA ILE A 12 -9.80 -6.88 -9.79
C ILE A 12 -8.85 -8.10 -9.85
N HIS A 13 -9.12 -9.14 -9.04
CA HIS A 13 -8.42 -10.42 -9.11
C HIS A 13 -8.57 -11.09 -10.47
N ASP A 14 -9.80 -11.15 -10.98
CA ASP A 14 -10.13 -11.77 -12.27
C ASP A 14 -9.50 -10.98 -13.43
N VAL A 15 -9.51 -9.64 -13.33
CA VAL A 15 -8.85 -8.76 -14.30
C VAL A 15 -7.35 -9.05 -14.35
N PHE A 16 -6.68 -9.13 -13.21
CA PHE A 16 -5.25 -9.46 -13.14
C PHE A 16 -4.96 -10.84 -13.74
N GLN A 17 -5.77 -11.85 -13.40
CA GLN A 17 -5.62 -13.20 -13.93
C GLN A 17 -5.77 -13.22 -15.47
N LEU A 18 -6.76 -12.51 -16.00
CA LEU A 18 -7.00 -12.43 -17.43
C LEU A 18 -5.83 -11.75 -18.17
N LEU A 19 -5.26 -10.67 -17.59
CA LEU A 19 -4.11 -9.97 -18.16
C LEU A 19 -2.84 -10.82 -18.15
N ASP A 20 -2.63 -11.63 -17.11
CA ASP A 20 -1.51 -12.57 -17.01
C ASP A 20 -1.63 -13.71 -18.02
N LEU A 21 -2.77 -14.41 -18.03
CA LEU A 21 -3.04 -15.52 -18.97
C LEU A 21 -2.92 -15.08 -20.43
N SER A 22 -3.39 -13.86 -20.73
CA SER A 22 -3.34 -13.28 -22.08
C SER A 22 -1.99 -12.62 -22.39
N ARG A 23 -1.03 -12.64 -21.45
CA ARG A 23 0.31 -12.03 -21.53
C ARG A 23 0.25 -10.58 -22.03
N LYS A 24 -0.73 -9.82 -21.55
CA LYS A 24 -0.98 -8.44 -22.01
C LYS A 24 0.08 -7.48 -21.48
N SER A 25 0.39 -6.47 -22.31
CA SER A 25 1.19 -5.31 -21.93
C SER A 25 0.33 -4.06 -22.06
N GLY A 26 0.39 -3.18 -21.08
CA GLY A 26 -0.47 -1.99 -21.05
C GLY A 26 -0.67 -1.43 -19.65
N VAL A 27 -1.69 -0.59 -19.51
CA VAL A 27 -2.01 0.09 -18.26
C VAL A 27 -3.44 -0.24 -17.86
N LEU A 28 -3.58 -0.79 -16.66
CA LEU A 28 -4.86 -0.94 -15.98
C LEU A 28 -5.07 0.26 -15.06
N LYS A 29 -6.13 1.02 -15.27
CA LYS A 29 -6.57 2.09 -14.36
C LYS A 29 -7.81 1.64 -13.61
N VAL A 30 -7.87 1.98 -12.33
CA VAL A 30 -8.98 1.64 -11.44
C VAL A 30 -9.38 2.90 -10.68
N PHE A 31 -10.66 3.23 -10.69
CA PHE A 31 -11.21 4.38 -10.01
C PHE A 31 -12.30 3.93 -9.03
N SER A 32 -12.28 4.42 -7.80
CA SER A 32 -13.33 4.22 -6.82
C SER A 32 -13.87 5.57 -6.35
N GLN A 33 -15.18 5.77 -6.54
CA GLN A 33 -15.86 6.98 -6.10
C GLN A 33 -16.01 7.02 -4.57
N GLU A 34 -16.31 5.88 -3.94
CA GLU A 34 -16.44 5.76 -2.48
C GLU A 34 -15.15 6.16 -1.75
N ARG A 35 -14.00 5.75 -2.30
CA ARG A 35 -12.68 6.06 -1.73
C ARG A 35 -12.08 7.37 -2.24
N GLU A 36 -12.77 8.06 -3.16
CA GLU A 36 -12.28 9.25 -3.88
C GLU A 36 -10.84 9.10 -4.44
N ASN A 37 -10.51 7.89 -4.89
CA ASN A 37 -9.13 7.51 -5.22
C ASN A 37 -9.03 6.79 -6.57
N GLU A 38 -7.83 6.80 -7.14
CA GLU A 38 -7.50 6.17 -8.42
C GLU A 38 -6.16 5.46 -8.33
N GLY A 39 -6.07 4.25 -8.86
CA GLY A 39 -4.83 3.51 -9.02
C GLY A 39 -4.54 3.19 -10.48
N ALA A 40 -3.25 3.05 -10.81
CA ALA A 40 -2.78 2.59 -12.10
C ALA A 40 -1.74 1.49 -11.92
N VAL A 41 -1.87 0.41 -12.70
CA VAL A 41 -0.97 -0.75 -12.68
C VAL A 41 -0.48 -1.00 -14.10
N TYR A 42 0.84 -1.11 -14.24
CA TYR A 42 1.53 -1.24 -15.51
C TYR A 42 1.95 -2.69 -15.69
N PHE A 43 1.57 -3.27 -16.82
CA PHE A 43 1.85 -4.65 -17.18
C PHE A 43 2.85 -4.72 -18.35
N ASP A 44 3.78 -5.66 -18.27
CA ASP A 44 4.63 -6.09 -19.37
C ASP A 44 4.58 -7.62 -19.48
N SER A 45 3.98 -8.11 -20.55
CA SER A 45 3.88 -9.53 -20.86
C SER A 45 3.22 -10.31 -19.71
N GLY A 46 2.13 -9.78 -19.16
CA GLY A 46 1.39 -10.37 -18.03
C GLY A 46 1.99 -10.11 -16.63
N ALA A 47 3.23 -9.62 -16.54
CA ALA A 47 3.86 -9.29 -15.25
C ALA A 47 3.66 -7.82 -14.87
N VAL A 48 3.55 -7.53 -13.57
CA VAL A 48 3.45 -6.15 -13.07
C VAL A 48 4.84 -5.53 -12.97
N VAL A 49 5.02 -4.36 -13.57
CA VAL A 49 6.30 -3.62 -13.62
C VAL A 49 6.27 -2.29 -12.88
N ALA A 50 5.09 -1.73 -12.65
CA ALA A 50 4.90 -0.59 -11.75
C ALA A 50 3.44 -0.53 -11.30
N ALA A 51 3.21 0.15 -10.19
CA ALA A 51 1.88 0.53 -9.74
C ALA A 51 1.95 1.89 -9.02
N THR A 52 0.92 2.70 -9.16
CA THR A 52 0.81 4.02 -8.54
C THR A 52 -0.61 4.26 -8.04
N MET A 53 -0.75 5.10 -7.02
CA MET A 53 -2.04 5.53 -6.51
C MET A 53 -2.09 7.04 -6.37
N LYS A 54 -3.24 7.65 -6.68
CA LYS A 54 -3.45 9.10 -6.64
C LYS A 54 -3.28 9.67 -5.23
N SER A 55 -3.72 8.94 -4.20
CA SER A 55 -3.52 9.32 -2.79
C SER A 55 -2.05 9.33 -2.38
N ASN A 56 -1.19 8.56 -3.04
CA ASN A 56 0.24 8.48 -2.72
C ASN A 56 1.13 8.44 -3.98
N PRO A 57 1.25 9.57 -4.70
CA PRO A 57 1.98 9.64 -5.97
C PRO A 57 3.50 9.54 -5.79
N HIS A 58 4.00 9.70 -4.56
CA HIS A 58 5.42 9.73 -4.23
C HIS A 58 5.86 8.57 -3.33
N LEU A 59 5.09 7.47 -3.30
CA LEU A 59 5.30 6.34 -2.38
C LEU A 59 6.74 5.81 -2.38
N LEU A 60 7.40 5.65 -3.53
CA LEU A 60 8.82 5.26 -3.57
C LEU A 60 9.71 6.19 -2.75
N GLY A 61 9.52 7.50 -2.89
CA GLY A 61 10.28 8.52 -2.17
C GLY A 61 10.04 8.40 -0.67
N THR A 62 8.77 8.35 -0.26
CA THR A 62 8.38 8.18 1.14
C THR A 62 8.94 6.89 1.75
N LEU A 63 8.93 5.77 1.01
CA LEU A 63 9.51 4.50 1.48
C LEU A 63 11.03 4.58 1.65
N LEU A 64 11.72 5.29 0.75
CA LEU A 64 13.17 5.49 0.83
C LEU A 64 13.53 6.41 2.01
N GLU A 65 12.76 7.47 2.22
CA GLU A 65 12.93 8.41 3.33
C GLU A 65 12.67 7.75 4.69
N ASN A 66 11.52 7.09 4.86
CA ASN A 66 11.15 6.40 6.10
C ASN A 66 12.15 5.28 6.47
N SER A 67 12.90 4.77 5.49
CA SER A 67 13.96 3.78 5.75
C SER A 67 15.34 4.37 5.99
N GLY A 68 15.48 5.71 6.02
CA GLY A 68 16.73 6.43 6.22
C GLY A 68 17.73 6.31 5.07
N LYS A 69 17.30 5.81 3.90
CA LYS A 69 18.16 5.64 2.72
C LYS A 69 18.39 6.94 1.96
N VAL A 70 17.46 7.87 2.12
CA VAL A 70 17.43 9.15 1.40
C VAL A 70 16.92 10.21 2.37
N THR A 71 17.42 11.43 2.28
CA THR A 71 16.89 12.56 3.05
C THR A 71 15.80 13.30 2.27
N ALA A 72 14.95 14.06 2.97
CA ALA A 72 14.00 14.99 2.33
C ALA A 72 14.67 15.91 1.30
N ALA A 73 15.89 16.37 1.58
CA ALA A 73 16.66 17.25 0.70
C ALA A 73 17.08 16.54 -0.60
N ASP A 74 17.54 15.29 -0.50
CA ASP A 74 17.90 14.47 -1.66
C ASP A 74 16.70 14.21 -2.58
N LEU A 75 15.53 13.89 -2.00
CA LEU A 75 14.28 13.71 -2.74
C LEU A 75 13.82 14.99 -3.42
N ALA A 76 13.89 16.12 -2.72
CA ALA A 76 13.53 17.42 -3.25
C ALA A 76 14.43 17.79 -4.44
N GLN A 77 15.75 17.57 -4.32
CA GLN A 77 16.70 17.81 -5.39
C GLN A 77 16.43 16.92 -6.60
N ALA A 78 16.27 15.61 -6.40
CA ALA A 78 16.00 14.68 -7.50
C ALA A 78 14.68 15.01 -8.22
N THR A 79 13.65 15.41 -7.47
CA THR A 79 12.36 15.85 -8.03
C THR A 79 12.49 17.16 -8.81
N ALA A 80 13.27 18.12 -8.30
CA ALA A 80 13.53 19.38 -8.98
C ALA A 80 14.27 19.17 -10.31
N MET A 81 15.25 18.26 -10.36
CA MET A 81 15.96 17.90 -11.60
C MET A 81 15.02 17.31 -12.65
N GLN A 82 14.10 16.42 -12.24
CA GLN A 82 13.08 15.89 -13.13
C GLN A 82 12.15 16.98 -13.68
N ARG A 83 11.69 17.91 -12.82
CA ARG A 83 10.85 19.04 -13.24
C ARG A 83 11.59 20.00 -14.17
N ALA A 84 12.92 20.12 -14.03
CA ALA A 84 13.77 20.92 -14.91
C ALA A 84 14.05 20.28 -16.28
N GLY A 85 13.47 19.11 -16.57
CA GLY A 85 13.53 18.46 -17.88
C GLY A 85 14.44 17.23 -17.94
N ASP A 86 14.98 16.76 -16.81
CA ASP A 86 15.63 15.45 -16.77
C ASP A 86 14.59 14.36 -17.11
N LYS A 87 14.91 13.54 -18.11
CA LYS A 87 14.02 12.47 -18.59
C LYS A 87 14.00 11.27 -17.65
N ARG A 88 14.95 11.18 -16.72
CA ARG A 88 15.08 10.10 -15.76
C ARG A 88 14.01 10.16 -14.69
N ARG A 89 13.64 9.00 -14.14
CA ARG A 89 12.76 8.91 -12.97
C ARG A 89 13.51 9.29 -11.68
N VAL A 90 12.79 9.71 -10.63
CA VAL A 90 13.41 10.10 -9.35
C VAL A 90 14.36 9.01 -8.82
N GLY A 91 13.93 7.74 -8.83
CA GLY A 91 14.78 6.61 -8.44
C GLY A 91 16.03 6.42 -9.31
N GLU A 92 16.00 6.79 -10.60
CA GLU A 92 17.20 6.78 -11.47
C GLU A 92 18.14 7.92 -11.14
N ILE A 93 17.60 9.11 -10.85
CA ILE A 93 18.39 10.28 -10.47
C ILE A 93 19.11 10.01 -9.15
N LEU A 94 18.42 9.45 -8.16
CA LEU A 94 19.02 9.07 -6.87
C LEU A 94 20.15 8.05 -7.02
N VAL A 95 20.01 7.07 -7.92
CA VAL A 95 21.07 6.09 -8.22
C VAL A 95 22.25 6.74 -8.94
N ALA A 96 21.96 7.57 -9.95
CA ALA A 96 23.00 8.24 -10.72
C ALA A 96 23.82 9.24 -9.89
N ASN A 97 23.20 9.84 -8.87
CA ASN A 97 23.87 10.72 -7.92
C ASN A 97 24.60 9.96 -6.80
N GLY A 98 24.55 8.62 -6.79
CA GLY A 98 25.21 7.80 -5.78
C GLY A 98 24.54 7.81 -4.39
N ILE A 99 23.33 8.34 -4.29
CA ILE A 99 22.59 8.48 -3.02
C ILE A 99 22.02 7.12 -2.59
N VAL A 100 21.51 6.34 -3.56
CA VAL A 100 20.90 5.03 -3.31
C VAL A 100 21.46 3.98 -4.27
N ALA A 101 21.65 2.75 -3.80
CA ALA A 101 22.04 1.65 -4.66
C ALA A 101 20.87 1.18 -5.55
N ALA A 102 21.14 0.77 -6.79
CA ALA A 102 20.11 0.26 -7.71
C ALA A 102 19.26 -0.88 -7.10
N ARG A 103 19.91 -1.80 -6.37
CA ARG A 103 19.24 -2.90 -5.64
C ARG A 103 18.23 -2.43 -4.60
N ASP A 104 18.49 -1.30 -3.93
CA ASP A 104 17.60 -0.75 -2.92
C ASP A 104 16.37 -0.18 -3.64
N ILE A 105 16.56 0.57 -4.74
CA ILE A 105 15.44 1.03 -5.57
C ILE A 105 14.57 -0.14 -6.04
N ASP A 106 15.18 -1.23 -6.52
CA ASP A 106 14.43 -2.39 -7.00
C ASP A 106 13.62 -3.05 -5.87
N ARG A 107 14.17 -3.11 -4.64
CA ARG A 107 13.46 -3.59 -3.44
C ARG A 107 12.25 -2.72 -3.10
N TYR A 108 12.42 -1.40 -3.04
CA TYR A 108 11.32 -0.49 -2.69
C TYR A 108 10.29 -0.33 -3.81
N MET A 109 10.69 -0.49 -5.08
CA MET A 109 9.76 -0.59 -6.20
C MET A 109 8.86 -1.81 -6.10
N ARG A 110 9.41 -2.98 -5.74
CA ARG A 110 8.61 -4.19 -5.46
C ARG A 110 7.62 -3.92 -4.33
N GLN A 111 8.08 -3.32 -3.24
CA GLN A 111 7.22 -2.96 -2.10
C GLN A 111 6.10 -2.00 -2.51
N GLN A 112 6.39 -0.96 -3.29
CA GLN A 112 5.36 -0.07 -3.82
C GLN A 112 4.34 -0.80 -4.69
N ILE A 113 4.79 -1.71 -5.57
CA ILE A 113 3.89 -2.51 -6.41
C ILE A 113 2.94 -3.31 -5.52
N GLU A 114 3.48 -4.04 -4.55
CA GLU A 114 2.71 -4.84 -3.59
C GLU A 114 1.70 -3.97 -2.83
N THR A 115 2.13 -2.84 -2.26
CA THR A 115 1.26 -1.92 -1.52
C THR A 115 0.08 -1.45 -2.37
N VAL A 116 0.32 -0.98 -3.59
CA VAL A 116 -0.75 -0.47 -4.45
C VAL A 116 -1.66 -1.58 -4.93
N VAL A 117 -1.10 -2.73 -5.34
CA VAL A 117 -1.90 -3.86 -5.84
C VAL A 117 -2.80 -4.42 -4.76
N PHE A 118 -2.30 -4.59 -3.53
CA PHE A 118 -3.11 -5.10 -2.43
C PHE A 118 -4.19 -4.12 -1.98
N ASP A 119 -3.94 -2.81 -2.03
CA ASP A 119 -5.00 -1.82 -1.79
C ASP A 119 -6.08 -1.94 -2.87
N LEU A 120 -5.71 -2.00 -4.15
CA LEU A 120 -6.67 -2.19 -5.24
C LEU A 120 -7.48 -3.48 -5.10
N MET A 121 -6.86 -4.58 -4.64
CA MET A 121 -7.54 -5.84 -4.32
C MET A 121 -8.59 -5.73 -3.21
N SER A 122 -8.46 -4.74 -2.32
CA SER A 122 -9.45 -4.47 -1.28
C SER A 122 -10.67 -3.67 -1.77
N TRP A 123 -10.67 -3.19 -3.02
CA TRP A 123 -11.76 -2.37 -3.56
C TRP A 123 -12.85 -3.27 -4.13
N SER A 124 -14.01 -3.31 -3.47
CA SER A 124 -15.21 -4.03 -3.92
C SER A 124 -16.05 -3.22 -4.92
N GLU A 125 -15.90 -1.89 -4.93
CA GLU A 125 -16.64 -0.98 -5.79
C GLU A 125 -15.72 -0.04 -6.56
N GLY A 126 -16.08 0.22 -7.82
CA GLY A 126 -15.32 1.09 -8.71
C GLY A 126 -15.49 0.71 -10.17
N PHE A 127 -14.70 1.35 -11.03
CA PHE A 127 -14.64 1.10 -12.45
C PHE A 127 -13.19 0.92 -12.88
N PHE A 128 -12.92 -0.06 -13.73
CA PHE A 128 -11.60 -0.31 -14.28
C PHE A 128 -11.58 -0.11 -15.79
N SER A 129 -10.42 0.23 -16.33
CA SER A 129 -10.17 0.26 -17.77
C SER A 129 -8.74 -0.17 -18.06
N PHE A 130 -8.56 -1.03 -19.06
CA PHE A 130 -7.27 -1.48 -19.53
C PHE A 130 -7.03 -1.00 -20.95
N ALA A 131 -5.90 -0.32 -21.16
CA ALA A 131 -5.42 0.10 -22.46
C ALA A 131 -4.11 -0.63 -22.79
N GLU A 132 -4.08 -1.30 -23.96
CA GLU A 132 -2.83 -1.82 -24.53
C GLU A 132 -1.99 -0.63 -25.00
N GLU A 133 -0.93 -0.33 -24.25
CA GLU A 133 0.02 0.72 -24.55
C GLU A 133 1.43 0.10 -24.58
N PRO A 134 2.33 0.58 -25.47
CA PRO A 134 3.72 0.16 -25.40
C PRO A 134 4.25 0.49 -24.00
N PRO A 135 4.90 -0.46 -23.31
CA PRO A 135 5.40 -0.22 -21.96
C PRO A 135 6.30 1.01 -22.02
N ARG A 136 5.88 2.11 -21.40
CA ARG A 136 6.78 3.25 -21.21
C ARG A 136 7.90 2.70 -20.33
N PRO A 137 9.15 2.67 -20.79
CA PRO A 137 10.22 2.09 -20.00
C PRO A 137 10.29 2.87 -18.69
N ILE A 138 9.88 2.22 -17.59
CA ILE A 138 9.97 2.78 -16.24
C ILE A 138 11.45 2.98 -15.91
N ARG A 139 12.29 2.05 -16.42
CA ARG A 139 13.74 2.14 -16.71
C ARG A 139 14.05 1.35 -17.99
N LYS A 140 15.07 1.75 -18.77
CA LYS A 140 15.57 0.91 -19.90
C LYS A 140 16.00 -0.50 -19.44
N ASP A 141 16.39 -0.62 -18.18
CA ASP A 141 16.83 -1.85 -17.52
C ASP A 141 15.91 -2.21 -16.33
N THR A 142 14.58 -2.19 -16.52
CA THR A 142 13.65 -2.51 -15.41
C THR A 142 13.79 -3.98 -15.01
N ALA A 143 14.60 -4.25 -13.97
CA ALA A 143 14.77 -5.58 -13.40
C ALA A 143 13.55 -6.03 -12.58
N VAL A 144 12.72 -5.11 -12.10
CA VAL A 144 11.56 -5.42 -11.26
C VAL A 144 10.40 -5.89 -12.12
N LYS A 145 10.26 -7.20 -12.23
CA LYS A 145 9.03 -7.87 -12.69
C LYS A 145 8.44 -8.62 -11.51
N VAL A 146 7.23 -8.25 -11.12
CA VAL A 146 6.48 -8.95 -10.08
C VAL A 146 5.48 -9.86 -10.77
N SER A 147 5.51 -11.15 -10.40
CA SER A 147 4.57 -12.13 -10.92
C SER A 147 3.15 -11.78 -10.48
N THR A 148 2.23 -11.74 -11.44
CA THR A 148 0.81 -11.53 -11.17
C THR A 148 0.23 -12.68 -10.36
N GLU A 149 0.62 -13.92 -10.64
CA GLU A 149 0.27 -15.09 -9.83
C GLU A 149 0.69 -14.93 -8.36
N SER A 150 1.93 -14.51 -8.10
CA SER A 150 2.41 -14.31 -6.72
C SER A 150 1.63 -13.21 -5.99
N LEU A 151 1.29 -12.13 -6.70
CA LEU A 151 0.44 -11.06 -6.15
C LEU A 151 -0.98 -11.57 -5.86
N LEU A 152 -1.57 -12.37 -6.75
CA LEU A 152 -2.91 -12.93 -6.57
C LEU A 152 -2.96 -13.89 -5.39
N MET A 153 -1.98 -14.79 -5.26
CA MET A 153 -1.90 -15.72 -4.13
C MET A 153 -1.73 -14.99 -2.79
N GLU A 154 -0.84 -14.01 -2.75
CA GLU A 154 -0.61 -13.21 -1.54
C GLU A 154 -1.82 -12.33 -1.22
N GLY A 155 -2.48 -11.76 -2.23
CA GLY A 155 -3.72 -11.01 -2.07
C GLY A 155 -4.86 -11.86 -1.49
N ALA A 156 -5.05 -13.08 -2.01
CA ALA A 156 -6.03 -14.02 -1.47
C ALA A 156 -5.73 -14.38 0.01
N ARG A 157 -4.45 -14.65 0.33
CA ARG A 157 -4.01 -14.90 1.70
C ARG A 157 -4.35 -13.72 2.63
N ARG A 158 -4.11 -12.48 2.17
CA ARG A 158 -4.42 -11.26 2.94
C ARG A 158 -5.92 -11.08 3.15
N ILE A 159 -6.75 -11.36 2.14
CA ILE A 159 -8.22 -11.28 2.27
C ILE A 159 -8.71 -12.30 3.31
N ASP A 160 -8.21 -13.53 3.25
CA ASP A 160 -8.55 -14.58 4.21
C ASP A 160 -8.12 -14.22 5.64
N GLU A 161 -6.92 -13.65 5.79
CA GLU A 161 -6.41 -13.16 7.08
C GLU A 161 -7.24 -12.00 7.61
N TRP A 162 -7.59 -11.04 6.75
CA TRP A 162 -8.45 -9.92 7.12
C TRP A 162 -9.80 -10.41 7.62
N SER A 163 -10.41 -11.37 6.91
CA SER A 163 -11.71 -11.95 7.27
C SER A 163 -11.72 -12.52 8.70
N ARG A 164 -10.62 -13.15 9.12
CA ARG A 164 -10.46 -13.68 10.50
C ARG A 164 -10.25 -12.60 11.56
N MET A 165 -9.78 -11.43 11.17
CA MET A 165 -9.57 -10.29 12.07
C MET A 165 -10.84 -9.45 12.24
N MET A 166 -11.82 -9.54 11.33
CA MET A 166 -13.02 -8.67 11.30
C MET A 166 -13.83 -8.69 12.60
N ASP A 167 -13.87 -9.82 13.32
CA ASP A 167 -14.60 -9.92 14.59
C ASP A 167 -14.07 -8.96 15.66
N ARG A 168 -12.78 -8.60 15.60
CA ARG A 168 -12.14 -7.69 16.57
C ARG A 168 -11.70 -6.37 15.94
N VAL A 169 -11.38 -6.35 14.65
CA VAL A 169 -10.97 -5.17 13.87
C VAL A 169 -11.85 -5.10 12.61
N PRO A 170 -13.08 -4.57 12.71
CA PRO A 170 -14.07 -4.67 11.63
C PRO A 170 -13.68 -3.93 10.35
N ASP A 171 -13.09 -2.74 10.47
CA ASP A 171 -12.67 -1.92 9.35
C ASP A 171 -11.61 -0.89 9.79
N GLY A 172 -11.01 -0.18 8.82
CA GLY A 172 -9.98 0.84 9.08
C GLY A 172 -10.43 2.11 9.81
N ALA A 173 -11.72 2.27 10.13
CA ALA A 173 -12.23 3.39 10.92
C ALA A 173 -12.15 3.13 12.43
N VAL A 174 -11.75 1.93 12.87
CA VAL A 174 -11.52 1.70 14.30
C VAL A 174 -10.37 2.55 14.83
N VAL A 175 -10.52 2.98 16.09
CA VAL A 175 -9.54 3.81 16.79
C VAL A 175 -8.94 3.00 17.93
N PRO A 176 -7.68 2.56 17.81
CA PRO A 176 -6.96 1.87 18.87
C PRO A 176 -6.40 2.85 19.92
N LYS A 177 -6.32 2.42 21.18
CA LYS A 177 -5.60 3.11 22.25
C LYS A 177 -4.88 2.12 23.16
N LEU A 178 -3.83 2.58 23.85
CA LEU A 178 -3.16 1.78 24.86
C LEU A 178 -4.14 1.35 25.95
N ALA A 179 -4.09 0.07 26.32
CA ALA A 179 -4.86 -0.44 27.43
C ALA A 179 -4.36 0.19 28.73
N PRO A 180 -5.24 0.53 29.68
CA PRO A 180 -4.82 1.04 30.97
C PRO A 180 -3.92 0.02 31.68
N LEU A 181 -2.82 0.52 32.27
CA LEU A 181 -1.91 -0.29 33.09
C LEU A 181 -2.68 -0.85 34.29
N SER A 182 -3.21 -2.06 34.14
CA SER A 182 -3.75 -2.83 35.26
C SER A 182 -2.55 -3.38 36.02
N GLY A 183 -2.45 -3.11 37.32
CA GLY A 183 -1.27 -3.31 38.17
C GLY A 183 -0.79 -4.75 38.39
N GLY A 184 -0.66 -5.54 37.31
CA GLY A 184 -0.03 -6.85 37.27
C GLY A 184 1.49 -6.77 37.18
N PRO A 185 2.18 -7.93 37.14
CA PRO A 185 3.62 -7.98 36.98
C PRO A 185 4.04 -7.20 35.74
N GLN A 186 5.15 -6.46 35.85
CA GLN A 186 5.76 -5.76 34.72
C GLN A 186 6.24 -6.80 33.69
N SER A 187 5.35 -7.16 32.78
CA SER A 187 5.68 -7.98 31.62
C SER A 187 6.54 -7.14 30.69
N PHE A 188 7.78 -7.54 30.47
CA PHE A 188 8.54 -6.99 29.35
C PHE A 188 7.88 -7.43 28.06
N ILE A 189 7.49 -6.47 27.24
CA ILE A 189 6.88 -6.73 25.93
C ILE A 189 7.96 -6.52 24.88
N ASP A 190 8.37 -7.62 24.25
CA ASP A 190 9.27 -7.57 23.12
C ASP A 190 8.47 -7.25 21.86
N LEU A 191 8.46 -5.96 21.50
CA LEU A 191 7.87 -5.48 20.26
C LEU A 191 8.94 -5.39 19.17
N LEU A 192 8.56 -5.82 17.98
CA LEU A 192 9.35 -5.59 16.76
C LEU A 192 9.36 -4.08 16.43
N PRO A 193 10.36 -3.59 15.66
CA PRO A 193 10.46 -2.17 15.31
C PRO A 193 9.17 -1.59 14.69
N ARG A 194 8.50 -2.35 13.81
CA ARG A 194 7.23 -1.93 13.19
C ARG A 194 6.07 -1.86 14.20
N GLU A 195 6.06 -2.75 15.18
CA GLU A 195 5.05 -2.74 16.23
C GLU A 195 5.25 -1.52 17.13
N TRP A 196 6.51 -1.17 17.44
CA TRP A 196 6.83 0.08 18.15
C TRP A 196 6.37 1.33 17.40
N GLU A 197 6.59 1.40 16.09
CA GLU A 197 6.13 2.52 15.25
C GLU A 197 4.61 2.69 15.32
N VAL A 198 3.85 1.60 15.14
CA VAL A 198 2.38 1.64 15.27
C VAL A 198 1.97 2.04 16.68
N LEU A 199 2.58 1.46 17.71
CA LEU A 199 2.28 1.76 19.11
C LEU A 199 2.46 3.25 19.44
N SER A 200 3.50 3.88 18.86
CA SER A 200 3.83 5.29 19.10
C SER A 200 2.79 6.28 18.56
N LEU A 201 1.95 5.84 17.62
CA LEU A 201 0.87 6.64 17.02
C LEU A 201 -0.51 6.37 17.66
N LEU A 202 -0.59 5.53 18.70
CA LEU A 202 -1.85 5.23 19.39
C LEU A 202 -2.19 6.32 20.40
N ASP A 203 -2.75 7.41 19.91
CA ASP A 203 -3.25 8.56 20.68
C ASP A 203 -4.69 8.36 21.21
N GLY A 204 -5.41 7.35 20.70
CA GLY A 204 -6.82 7.12 20.99
C GLY A 204 -7.80 7.98 20.20
N GLU A 205 -7.32 8.67 19.16
CA GLU A 205 -8.10 9.49 18.22
C GLU A 205 -7.88 9.06 16.76
N SER A 206 -6.65 8.68 16.41
CA SER A 206 -6.23 8.26 15.08
C SER A 206 -6.75 6.86 14.74
N ASN A 207 -7.44 6.74 13.60
CA ASN A 207 -7.89 5.45 13.10
C ASN A 207 -6.79 4.71 12.30
N LEU A 208 -7.03 3.44 11.98
CA LEU A 208 -6.10 2.60 11.21
C LEU A 208 -5.70 3.22 9.87
N ARG A 209 -6.62 3.87 9.16
CA ARG A 209 -6.32 4.54 7.88
C ARG A 209 -5.32 5.67 8.06
N HIS A 210 -5.49 6.47 9.11
CA HIS A 210 -4.58 7.57 9.43
C HIS A 210 -3.17 7.04 9.75
N ILE A 211 -3.09 6.03 10.62
CA ILE A 211 -1.82 5.38 10.99
C ILE A 211 -1.13 4.77 9.77
N ALA A 212 -1.89 4.12 8.87
CA ALA A 212 -1.37 3.54 7.65
C ALA A 212 -0.74 4.59 6.72
N ILE A 213 -1.40 5.75 6.57
CA ILE A 213 -0.89 6.87 5.78
C ILE A 213 0.40 7.43 6.39
N GLU A 214 0.40 7.71 7.69
CA GLU A 214 1.55 8.29 8.41
C GLU A 214 2.79 7.39 8.32
N LEU A 215 2.62 6.09 8.52
CA LEU A 215 3.71 5.11 8.44
C LEU A 215 4.06 4.68 7.01
N ALA A 216 3.27 5.10 6.01
CA ALA A 216 3.35 4.67 4.62
C ALA A 216 3.34 3.13 4.46
N ILE A 217 2.47 2.46 5.21
CA ILE A 217 2.24 1.00 5.12
C ILE A 217 0.76 0.72 4.79
N SER A 218 0.43 -0.53 4.48
CA SER A 218 -0.95 -0.89 4.13
C SER A 218 -1.86 -0.92 5.36
N GLU A 219 -3.15 -0.58 5.18
CA GLU A 219 -4.17 -0.72 6.23
C GLU A 219 -4.21 -2.16 6.78
N PHE A 220 -4.00 -3.15 5.90
CA PHE A 220 -3.87 -4.57 6.27
C PHE A 220 -2.73 -4.82 7.26
N ASP A 221 -1.54 -4.27 7.01
CA ASP A 221 -0.39 -4.48 7.90
C ASP A 221 -0.60 -3.81 9.26
N VAL A 222 -1.18 -2.60 9.29
CA VAL A 222 -1.57 -1.93 10.54
C VAL A 222 -2.60 -2.78 11.29
N ALA A 223 -3.66 -3.24 10.63
CA ALA A 223 -4.70 -4.05 11.25
C ALA A 223 -4.14 -5.35 11.84
N ARG A 224 -3.19 -6.01 11.15
CA ARG A 224 -2.53 -7.21 11.67
C ARG A 224 -1.73 -6.94 12.95
N ILE A 225 -0.99 -5.83 13.00
CA ILE A 225 -0.25 -5.41 14.19
C ILE A 225 -1.22 -5.10 15.34
N ILE A 226 -2.25 -4.30 15.07
CA ILE A 226 -3.31 -3.95 16.02
C ILE A 226 -4.03 -5.20 16.53
N TYR A 227 -4.38 -6.15 15.67
CA TYR A 227 -5.01 -7.40 16.05
C TYR A 227 -4.11 -8.24 16.97
N GLY A 228 -2.81 -8.32 16.67
CA GLY A 228 -1.83 -8.96 17.55
C GLY A 228 -1.80 -8.31 18.94
N MET A 229 -1.67 -6.99 18.99
CA MET A 229 -1.66 -6.22 20.24
C MET A 229 -2.98 -6.36 21.04
N LEU A 230 -4.14 -6.33 20.37
CA LEU A 230 -5.46 -6.57 20.98
C LEU A 230 -5.58 -7.98 21.57
N THR A 231 -4.90 -8.96 20.98
CA THR A 231 -4.90 -10.35 21.46
C THR A 231 -4.00 -10.52 22.68
N THR A 232 -2.91 -9.76 22.75
CA THR A 232 -2.05 -9.69 23.95
C THR A 232 -2.63 -8.84 25.09
N GLY A 233 -3.66 -8.01 24.82
CA GLY A 233 -4.24 -7.08 25.78
C GLY A 233 -3.43 -5.80 25.98
N LEU A 234 -2.45 -5.52 25.11
CA LEU A 234 -1.64 -4.29 25.16
C LEU A 234 -2.45 -3.05 24.79
N ILE A 235 -3.46 -3.22 23.94
CA ILE A 235 -4.32 -2.15 23.45
C ILE A 235 -5.79 -2.56 23.57
N GLU A 236 -6.66 -1.57 23.55
CA GLU A 236 -8.10 -1.74 23.43
C GLU A 236 -8.64 -0.81 22.33
N LEU A 237 -9.80 -1.13 21.76
CA LEU A 237 -10.46 -0.26 20.78
C LEU A 237 -11.38 0.72 21.50
N VAL A 238 -11.37 1.98 21.05
CA VAL A 238 -12.35 2.97 21.47
C VAL A 238 -13.74 2.53 20.97
N PRO A 239 -14.75 2.43 21.84
CA PRO A 239 -16.11 2.12 21.43
C PRO A 239 -16.58 3.14 20.40
N ARG A 240 -17.15 2.68 19.27
CA ARG A 240 -17.86 3.58 18.36
C ARG A 240 -18.98 4.22 19.14
N THR A 241 -18.89 5.52 19.39
CA THR A 241 -20.02 6.24 19.97
C THR A 241 -21.08 6.26 18.89
N GLU A 242 -22.11 5.41 19.01
CA GLU A 242 -23.33 5.59 18.22
C GLU A 242 -23.82 7.00 18.56
N THR A 243 -23.71 7.91 17.59
CA THR A 243 -24.40 9.19 17.69
C THR A 243 -25.88 8.86 17.72
N VAL A 244 -26.44 8.73 18.92
CA VAL A 244 -27.88 8.65 19.12
C VAL A 244 -28.42 9.95 18.54
N ALA A 245 -29.02 9.86 17.36
CA ALA A 245 -29.77 10.94 16.78
C ALA A 245 -30.84 11.34 17.80
N SER A 246 -30.62 12.47 18.48
CA SER A 246 -31.62 13.07 19.34
C SER A 246 -32.83 13.42 18.48
N ALA A 247 -33.95 12.78 18.80
CA ALA A 247 -35.28 13.04 18.24
C ALA A 247 -35.75 14.49 18.49
#